data_AF-A0A817SW01-F1
#
_entry.id   AF-A0A817SW01-F1
#
_cell.length_a   1.000
_cell.length_b   1.000
_cell.length_c   1.000
_cell.angle_alpha   90.00
_cell.angle_beta   90.00
_cell.angle_gamma   90.00
#
_symmetry.space_group_name_H-M   'P 1'
#
loop_
_entity.id
_entity.type
_entity.pdbx_description
1 polymer ?
#
loop_
_entity_poly.entity_id
_entity_poly.type
_entity_poly.pdbx_seq_one_letter_code
_entity_poly.pdbx_strand_id
1 'polypeptide(L)'
;MMCENTSQSDTIIHIHLTRLGLAFEYNSRTTNITSREYSDMCIDEDQWLETLTGLTFGLLLSPLSVNNHEMRHHPYRKLIVPFGTIQGKRNKDTNHPTVTIDRLSVKSQQYFVFILNDRLKMLQSTDSPTGWFYLSLLHAMTSHPLPDEYTGMTGMERAFQLLKSAGSWSDQPFNELSSNILGQIASISPIVN
;
A
#
# COMPACT_ATOMS: atom_id res chain seq x y z
N MET A 1 29.48 46.19 -8.89
CA MET A 1 29.43 44.77 -8.50
C MET A 1 28.01 44.30 -8.79
N MET A 2 27.80 43.72 -9.96
CA MET A 2 26.48 43.28 -10.43
C MET A 2 26.25 41.86 -9.88
N CYS A 3 25.23 41.67 -9.05
CA CYS A 3 24.78 40.35 -8.65
C CYS A 3 23.99 39.75 -9.82
N GLU A 4 24.53 38.73 -10.47
CA GLU A 4 23.77 37.92 -11.41
C GLU A 4 22.75 37.12 -10.62
N ASN A 5 21.48 37.51 -10.71
CA ASN A 5 20.35 36.67 -10.32
C ASN A 5 20.23 35.55 -11.36
N THR A 6 20.90 34.42 -11.11
CA THR A 6 20.68 33.21 -11.88
C THR A 6 19.23 32.78 -11.66
N SER A 7 18.36 33.10 -12.62
CA SER A 7 16.99 32.61 -12.66
C SER A 7 17.05 31.12 -12.94
N GLN A 8 17.13 30.31 -11.88
CA GLN A 8 17.14 28.87 -11.99
C GLN A 8 15.79 28.43 -12.58
N SER A 9 15.82 27.97 -13.83
CA SER A 9 14.62 27.53 -14.55
C SER A 9 14.02 26.34 -13.83
N ASP A 10 12.79 26.49 -13.35
CA ASP A 10 12.03 25.37 -12.78
C ASP A 10 11.86 24.30 -13.85
N THR A 11 12.50 23.15 -13.63
CA THR A 11 12.38 21.99 -14.51
C THR A 11 11.31 21.09 -13.93
N ILE A 12 10.29 20.82 -14.75
CA ILE A 12 9.20 19.92 -14.43
C ILE A 12 9.40 18.64 -15.25
N ILE A 13 9.42 17.49 -14.58
CA ILE A 13 9.53 16.18 -15.23
C ILE A 13 8.26 15.38 -14.96
N HIS A 14 7.59 14.95 -16.02
CA HIS A 14 6.42 14.07 -15.90
C HIS A 14 6.86 12.61 -15.89
N ILE A 15 6.38 11.86 -14.90
CA ILE A 15 6.70 10.45 -14.67
C ILE A 15 5.41 9.64 -14.84
N HIS A 16 5.44 8.58 -15.64
CA HIS A 16 4.27 7.75 -15.91
C HIS A 16 4.52 6.29 -15.52
N LEU A 17 3.69 5.76 -14.62
CA LEU A 17 3.64 4.34 -14.30
C LEU A 17 2.56 3.67 -15.16
N THR A 18 2.85 3.45 -16.45
CA THR A 18 1.86 2.99 -17.44
C THR A 18 1.16 1.68 -17.06
N ARG A 19 1.82 0.77 -16.34
CA ARG A 19 1.22 -0.50 -15.87
C ARG A 19 0.20 -0.32 -14.74
N LEU A 20 0.13 0.87 -14.17
CA LEU A 20 -0.80 1.25 -13.11
C LEU A 20 -1.72 2.39 -13.54
N GLY A 21 -1.48 3.01 -14.70
CA GLY A 21 -2.22 4.19 -15.13
C GLY A 21 -2.02 5.39 -14.18
N LEU A 22 -0.92 5.42 -13.42
CA LEU A 22 -0.60 6.51 -12.50
C LEU A 22 0.39 7.47 -13.12
N ALA A 23 0.27 8.75 -12.77
CA ALA A 23 1.16 9.80 -13.23
C ALA A 23 1.64 10.66 -12.06
N PHE A 24 2.89 11.07 -12.15
CA PHE A 24 3.56 11.90 -11.15
C PHE A 24 4.29 13.04 -11.82
N GLU A 25 4.61 14.06 -11.03
CA GLU A 25 5.36 15.22 -11.46
C GLU A 25 6.50 15.51 -10.48
N TYR A 26 7.73 15.56 -11.00
CA TYR A 26 8.88 16.01 -10.25
C TYR A 26 9.11 17.49 -10.51
N ASN A 27 9.26 18.27 -9.44
CA ASN A 27 9.56 19.69 -9.50
C ASN A 27 10.97 19.95 -8.94
N SER A 28 11.87 20.48 -9.77
CA SER A 28 13.27 20.74 -9.37
C SER A 28 13.45 21.73 -8.21
N ARG A 29 12.44 22.57 -7.94
CA ARG A 29 12.47 23.56 -6.86
C ARG A 29 12.13 22.95 -5.51
N THR A 30 11.07 22.15 -5.44
CA THR A 30 10.62 21.51 -4.19
C THR A 30 11.30 20.17 -3.96
N THR A 31 11.90 19.59 -5.00
CA THR A 31 12.51 18.25 -5.02
C THR A 31 11.53 17.10 -4.71
N ASN A 32 10.23 17.38 -4.59
CA ASN A 32 9.21 16.38 -4.36
C ASN A 32 8.67 15.80 -5.67
N ILE A 33 8.17 14.57 -5.60
CA ILE A 33 7.44 13.90 -6.68
C ILE A 33 5.97 13.83 -6.30
N THR A 34 5.13 14.69 -6.87
CA THR A 34 3.70 14.80 -6.55
C THR A 34 2.86 13.83 -7.36
N SER A 35 1.80 13.29 -6.77
CA SER A 35 0.84 12.44 -7.50
C SER A 35 -0.17 13.30 -8.25
N ARG A 36 -0.56 12.88 -9.46
CA ARG A 36 -1.65 13.50 -10.21
C ARG A 36 -3.02 12.96 -9.84
N GLU A 37 -3.09 11.70 -9.38
CA GLU A 37 -4.34 11.04 -9.00
C GLU A 37 -4.73 11.31 -7.54
N TYR A 38 -3.75 11.54 -6.66
CA TYR A 38 -3.98 11.84 -5.25
C TYR A 38 -3.50 13.25 -4.93
N SER A 39 -4.43 14.21 -4.94
CA SER A 39 -4.16 15.60 -4.59
C SER A 39 -3.51 15.73 -3.20
N ASP A 40 -2.60 16.70 -3.07
CA ASP A 40 -1.82 16.98 -1.86
C ASP A 40 -0.93 15.82 -1.37
N MET A 41 -0.71 14.79 -2.19
CA MET A 41 0.18 13.67 -1.88
C MET A 41 1.44 13.69 -2.76
N CYS A 42 2.57 13.34 -2.17
CA CYS A 42 3.81 13.05 -2.87
C CYS A 42 4.32 11.65 -2.51
N ILE A 43 5.29 11.15 -3.28
CA ILE A 43 6.03 9.94 -2.91
C ILE A 43 6.72 10.20 -1.57
N ASP A 44 6.50 9.30 -0.61
CA ASP A 44 7.15 9.37 0.70
C ASP A 44 8.67 9.20 0.54
N GLU A 45 9.46 10.02 1.20
CA GLU A 45 10.93 9.90 1.18
C GLU A 45 11.37 8.60 1.87
N ASP A 46 10.61 8.15 2.87
CA ASP A 46 10.76 6.85 3.49
C ASP A 46 9.68 5.89 2.97
N GLN A 47 10.10 4.92 2.16
CA GLN A 47 9.21 3.88 1.63
C GLN A 47 8.99 2.72 2.61
N TRP A 48 9.49 2.82 3.85
CA TRP A 48 9.24 1.81 4.87
C TRP A 48 7.81 1.90 5.41
N LEU A 49 7.07 0.80 5.29
CA LEU A 49 5.65 0.72 5.65
C LEU A 49 5.42 0.54 7.16
N GLU A 50 6.43 0.08 7.90
CA GLU A 50 6.34 -0.41 9.30
C GLU A 50 5.40 -1.61 9.51
N THR A 51 4.55 -1.93 8.52
CA THR A 51 3.60 -3.03 8.51
C THR A 51 3.75 -3.88 7.24
N LEU A 52 3.03 -5.01 7.17
CA LEU A 52 3.11 -5.96 6.06
C LEU A 52 4.54 -6.47 5.85
N THR A 53 5.24 -6.76 6.94
CA THR A 53 6.65 -7.16 6.95
C THR A 53 6.90 -8.32 5.99
N GLY A 54 7.84 -8.11 5.06
CA GLY A 54 8.19 -9.04 4.00
C GLY A 54 7.58 -8.71 2.63
N LEU A 55 6.59 -7.81 2.56
CA LEU A 55 6.03 -7.34 1.29
C LEU A 55 7.04 -6.47 0.53
N THR A 56 7.34 -6.84 -0.73
CA THR A 56 8.30 -6.10 -1.57
C THR A 56 7.65 -5.19 -2.61
N PHE A 57 6.32 -5.07 -2.59
CA PHE A 57 5.54 -4.30 -3.55
C PHE A 57 4.70 -3.26 -2.82
N GLY A 58 4.89 -2.00 -3.21
CA GLY A 58 4.14 -0.89 -2.67
C GLY A 58 4.76 0.41 -3.13
N LEU A 59 3.94 1.44 -3.26
CA LEU A 59 4.40 2.82 -3.37
C LEU A 59 3.69 3.60 -2.27
N LEU A 60 4.47 4.06 -1.29
CA LEU A 60 3.97 4.85 -0.19
C LEU A 60 3.95 6.33 -0.58
N LEU A 61 2.82 6.96 -0.32
CA LEU A 61 2.60 8.38 -0.49
C LEU A 61 2.39 9.04 0.87
N SER A 62 2.96 10.23 1.03
CA SER A 62 2.75 11.09 2.19
C SER A 62 2.17 12.45 1.77
N PRO A 63 1.56 13.19 2.70
CA PRO A 63 1.11 14.55 2.42
C PRO A 63 2.29 15.47 2.08
N LEU A 64 2.17 16.29 1.03
CA LEU A 64 3.26 17.12 0.47
C LEU A 64 3.95 18.05 1.50
N SER A 65 3.18 18.63 2.41
CA SER A 65 3.63 19.32 3.60
C SER A 65 2.38 19.87 4.26
N VAL A 66 2.17 19.58 5.53
CA VAL A 66 1.01 20.10 6.24
C VAL A 66 1.47 21.26 7.13
N ASN A 67 0.88 22.43 6.88
CA ASN A 67 0.96 23.59 7.76
C ASN A 67 0.29 23.34 9.13
N ASN A 68 -0.26 22.15 9.34
CA ASN A 68 -0.91 21.71 10.57
C ASN A 68 0.04 20.82 11.39
N HIS A 69 0.32 21.24 12.62
CA HIS A 69 1.19 20.54 13.56
C HIS A 69 0.73 19.10 13.84
N GLU A 70 -0.59 18.83 13.85
CA GLU A 70 -1.14 17.49 14.11
C GLU A 70 -0.81 16.48 13.00
N MET A 71 -0.89 16.89 11.73
CA MET A 71 -0.58 16.02 10.59
C MET A 71 0.92 15.81 10.40
N ARG A 72 1.78 16.69 10.95
CA ARG A 72 3.23 16.45 11.00
C ARG A 72 3.58 15.27 11.92
N HIS A 73 2.80 15.04 12.97
CA HIS A 73 3.03 13.95 13.91
C HIS A 73 2.33 12.65 13.50
N HIS A 74 1.22 12.74 12.76
CA HIS A 74 0.46 11.59 12.29
C HIS A 74 0.00 11.80 10.85
N PRO A 75 0.90 11.64 9.86
CA PRO A 75 0.52 11.81 8.46
C PRO A 75 -0.49 10.72 8.06
N TYR A 76 -1.51 11.13 7.31
CA TYR A 76 -2.37 10.17 6.62
C TYR A 76 -1.67 9.74 5.34
N ARG A 77 -0.92 8.64 5.42
CA ARG A 77 -0.18 8.08 4.27
C ARG A 77 -1.08 7.16 3.45
N LYS A 78 -0.76 7.01 2.17
CA LYS A 78 -1.46 6.09 1.26
C LYS A 78 -0.48 5.08 0.69
N LEU A 79 -0.77 3.81 0.83
CA LEU A 79 -0.03 2.73 0.20
C LEU A 79 -0.77 2.29 -1.06
N ILE A 80 -0.13 2.47 -2.22
CA ILE A 80 -0.59 1.91 -3.48
C ILE A 80 0.05 0.53 -3.65
N VAL A 81 -0.78 -0.51 -3.74
CA VAL A 81 -0.31 -1.88 -3.99
C VAL A 81 -0.86 -2.35 -5.33
N PRO A 82 0.00 -2.75 -6.28
CA PRO A 82 -0.46 -3.32 -7.53
C PRO A 82 -1.25 -4.62 -7.30
N PHE A 83 -2.28 -4.86 -8.09
CA PHE A 83 -2.97 -6.14 -8.04
C PHE A 83 -2.19 -7.23 -8.80
N GLY A 84 -2.19 -8.42 -8.22
CA GLY A 84 -1.63 -9.64 -8.79
C GLY A 84 -1.68 -10.82 -7.82
N THR A 85 -1.17 -11.97 -8.27
CA THR A 85 -1.11 -13.19 -7.46
C THR A 85 -0.01 -13.05 -6.41
N ILE A 86 -0.37 -13.24 -5.13
CA ILE A 86 0.57 -13.10 -4.02
C ILE A 86 1.35 -14.41 -3.87
N GLN A 87 2.68 -14.29 -3.77
CA GLN A 87 3.59 -15.43 -3.61
C GLN A 87 4.48 -15.21 -2.40
N GLY A 88 4.49 -16.19 -1.48
CA GLY A 88 5.42 -16.24 -0.36
C GLY A 88 6.64 -17.09 -0.72
N LYS A 89 7.84 -16.56 -0.53
CA LYS A 89 9.09 -17.29 -0.63
C LYS A 89 9.83 -17.23 0.69
N ARG A 90 10.31 -18.37 1.17
CA ARG A 90 11.18 -18.40 2.35
C ARG A 90 12.48 -17.67 2.01
N ASN A 91 12.78 -16.62 2.77
CA ASN A 91 14.07 -15.97 2.69
C ASN A 91 15.11 -16.81 3.47
N LYS A 92 16.30 -16.99 2.90
CA LYS A 92 17.39 -17.74 3.55
C LYS A 92 18.19 -16.86 4.51
N ASP A 93 18.21 -15.56 4.26
CA ASP A 93 19.00 -14.58 5.01
C ASP A 93 18.18 -13.94 6.14
N THR A 94 16.85 -13.94 6.02
CA THR A 94 15.92 -13.46 7.06
C THR A 94 14.98 -14.58 7.49
N ASN A 95 14.67 -14.67 8.79
CA ASN A 95 13.67 -15.62 9.31
C ASN A 95 12.21 -15.26 8.94
N HIS A 96 11.99 -14.19 8.17
CA HIS A 96 10.69 -13.79 7.65
C HIS A 96 10.52 -14.15 6.17
N PRO A 97 9.32 -14.56 5.72
CA PRO A 97 9.05 -14.80 4.32
C PRO A 97 9.09 -13.49 3.52
N THR A 98 9.60 -13.56 2.29
CA THR A 98 9.45 -12.50 1.30
C THR A 98 8.16 -12.71 0.54
N VAL A 99 7.33 -11.68 0.48
CA VAL A 99 6.04 -11.69 -0.20
C VAL A 99 6.13 -10.81 -1.44
N THR A 100 5.95 -11.42 -2.60
CA THR A 100 6.01 -10.75 -3.90
C THR A 100 4.66 -10.82 -4.61
N ILE A 101 4.41 -9.91 -5.54
CA ILE A 101 3.19 -9.88 -6.35
C ILE A 101 3.54 -10.21 -7.79
N ASP A 102 3.07 -11.36 -8.27
CA ASP A 102 3.19 -11.73 -9.68
C ASP A 102 2.07 -11.07 -10.49
N ARG A 103 2.49 -10.32 -11.52
CA ARG A 103 1.62 -9.56 -12.40
C ARG A 103 1.67 -10.05 -13.85
N LEU A 104 2.41 -11.13 -14.15
CA LEU A 104 2.58 -11.62 -15.53
C LEU A 104 1.24 -12.05 -16.16
N SER A 105 0.33 -12.58 -15.36
CA SER A 105 -1.02 -12.98 -15.77
C SER A 105 -2.05 -11.84 -15.71
N VAL A 106 -1.71 -10.71 -15.09
CA VAL A 106 -2.65 -9.60 -14.84
C VAL A 106 -2.52 -8.57 -15.96
N LYS A 107 -3.48 -8.59 -16.89
CA LYS A 107 -3.54 -7.64 -18.02
C LYS A 107 -4.13 -6.27 -17.65
N SER A 108 -4.66 -6.11 -16.44
CA SER A 108 -5.30 -4.87 -16.00
C SER A 108 -4.33 -3.91 -15.33
N GLN A 109 -4.58 -2.59 -15.44
CA GLN A 109 -3.88 -1.54 -14.70
C GLN A 109 -4.29 -1.50 -13.21
N GLN A 110 -4.80 -2.60 -12.68
CA GLN A 110 -5.46 -2.64 -11.39
C GLN A 110 -4.45 -2.56 -10.25
N TYR A 111 -4.80 -1.76 -9.25
CA TYR A 111 -4.13 -1.61 -7.98
C TYR A 111 -5.17 -1.35 -6.90
N PHE A 112 -4.75 -1.46 -5.65
CA PHE A 112 -5.52 -1.06 -4.49
C PHE A 112 -4.81 0.07 -3.77
N VAL A 113 -5.59 0.94 -3.14
CA VAL A 113 -5.07 1.95 -2.23
C VAL A 113 -5.50 1.61 -0.82
N PHE A 114 -4.52 1.67 0.08
CA PHE A 114 -4.73 1.48 1.50
C PHE A 114 -4.32 2.76 2.24
N ILE A 115 -5.15 3.19 3.18
CA ILE A 115 -4.85 4.33 4.05
C ILE A 115 -4.13 3.81 5.29
N LEU A 116 -2.97 4.40 5.56
CA LEU A 116 -2.25 4.27 6.82
C LEU A 116 -2.73 5.39 7.73
N ASN A 117 -3.25 5.01 8.89
CA ASN A 117 -3.54 5.93 9.98
C ASN A 117 -2.51 5.71 11.09
N ASP A 118 -1.45 6.52 11.08
CA ASP A 118 -0.33 6.37 12.01
C ASP A 118 -0.69 6.63 13.47
N ARG A 119 -1.77 7.39 13.73
CA ARG A 119 -2.29 7.60 15.08
C ARG A 119 -2.98 6.33 15.61
N LEU A 120 -3.82 5.71 14.78
CA LEU A 120 -4.54 4.49 15.15
C LEU A 120 -3.71 3.22 14.94
N LYS A 121 -2.54 3.34 14.29
CA LYS A 121 -1.70 2.22 13.87
C LYS A 121 -2.49 1.18 13.07
N MET A 122 -3.24 1.68 12.09
CA MET A 122 -4.16 0.89 11.27
C MET A 122 -3.94 1.12 9.79
N LEU A 123 -3.89 0.02 9.05
CA LEU A 123 -3.98 -0.01 7.59
C LEU A 123 -5.38 -0.47 7.16
N GLN A 124 -6.04 0.29 6.29
CA GLN A 124 -7.43 0.04 5.85
C GLN A 124 -7.62 0.28 4.35
N SER A 125 -8.56 -0.42 3.71
CA SER A 125 -8.95 -0.17 2.32
C SER A 125 -10.08 0.87 2.22
N THR A 126 -10.12 1.61 1.11
CA THR A 126 -11.04 2.74 0.91
C THR A 126 -12.21 2.48 -0.02
N ASP A 127 -12.13 1.44 -0.86
CA ASP A 127 -12.87 1.49 -2.14
C ASP A 127 -13.97 0.42 -2.25
N SER A 128 -13.72 -0.79 -1.76
CA SER A 128 -14.61 -1.94 -1.98
C SER A 128 -14.29 -3.13 -1.08
N PRO A 129 -15.24 -4.07 -0.86
CA PRO A 129 -14.97 -5.35 -0.20
C PRO A 129 -13.79 -6.10 -0.80
N THR A 130 -13.61 -6.03 -2.13
CA THR A 130 -12.47 -6.62 -2.82
C THR A 130 -11.13 -6.09 -2.30
N GLY A 131 -11.02 -4.78 -2.06
CA GLY A 131 -9.81 -4.18 -1.48
C GLY A 131 -9.56 -4.61 -0.04
N TRP A 132 -10.62 -4.77 0.76
CA TRP A 132 -10.53 -5.34 2.10
C TRP A 132 -10.05 -6.78 2.07
N PHE A 133 -10.57 -7.61 1.17
CA PHE A 133 -10.10 -8.99 0.99
C PHE A 133 -8.65 -9.04 0.54
N TYR A 134 -8.23 -8.16 -0.37
CA TYR A 134 -6.85 -8.13 -0.83
C TYR A 134 -5.89 -7.72 0.31
N LEU A 135 -6.27 -6.73 1.11
CA LEU A 135 -5.52 -6.33 2.30
C LEU A 135 -5.46 -7.45 3.34
N SER A 136 -6.57 -8.17 3.57
CA SER A 136 -6.59 -9.35 4.43
C SER A 136 -5.62 -10.42 3.94
N LEU A 137 -5.59 -10.70 2.64
CA LEU A 137 -4.67 -11.67 2.06
C LEU A 137 -3.20 -11.23 2.21
N LEU A 138 -2.89 -9.94 2.01
CA LEU A 138 -1.55 -9.40 2.25
C LEU A 138 -1.13 -9.58 3.70
N HIS A 139 -1.98 -9.24 4.67
CA HIS A 139 -1.69 -9.48 6.09
C HIS A 139 -1.54 -10.97 6.40
N ALA A 140 -2.39 -11.85 5.88
CA ALA A 140 -2.29 -13.29 6.12
C ALA A 140 -0.98 -13.90 5.59
N MET A 141 -0.45 -13.33 4.50
CA MET A 141 0.80 -13.78 3.87
C MET A 141 2.06 -13.13 4.49
N THR A 142 1.89 -12.06 5.28
CA THR A 142 2.98 -11.32 5.94
C THR A 142 2.93 -11.53 7.47
N SER A 143 3.98 -11.08 8.18
CA SER A 143 4.03 -11.03 9.65
C SER A 143 3.50 -12.28 10.38
N HIS A 144 4.19 -13.41 10.24
CA HIS A 144 4.00 -14.64 11.04
C HIS A 144 5.36 -15.19 11.51
N PRO A 145 5.49 -15.72 12.74
CA PRO A 145 4.49 -15.79 13.83
C PRO A 145 4.51 -14.57 14.77
N LEU A 146 5.44 -13.63 14.57
CA LEU A 146 5.58 -12.46 15.45
C LEU A 146 4.57 -11.37 15.07
N PRO A 147 4.05 -10.62 16.07
CA PRO A 147 3.25 -9.44 15.80
C PRO A 147 3.99 -8.44 14.92
N ASP A 148 3.26 -7.84 14.01
CA ASP A 148 3.69 -6.72 13.18
C ASP A 148 3.92 -5.50 14.07
N GLU A 149 5.09 -4.87 13.99
CA GLU A 149 5.48 -3.79 14.92
C GLU A 149 4.55 -2.57 14.84
N TYR A 150 4.03 -2.28 13.65
CA TYR A 150 3.09 -1.20 13.45
C TYR A 150 1.74 -1.52 14.10
N THR A 151 1.10 -2.63 13.72
CA THR A 151 -0.28 -2.93 14.18
C THR A 151 -0.35 -3.56 15.57
N GLY A 152 0.74 -4.13 16.07
CA GLY A 152 0.78 -4.92 17.31
C GLY A 152 0.05 -6.26 17.21
N MET A 153 -0.35 -6.68 16.01
CA MET A 153 -1.08 -7.92 15.74
C MET A 153 -0.29 -8.79 14.76
N THR A 154 -0.42 -10.11 14.86
CA THR A 154 0.09 -10.99 13.80
C THR A 154 -0.68 -10.77 12.51
N GLY A 155 -0.06 -11.09 11.37
CA GLY A 155 -0.69 -10.99 10.06
C GLY A 155 -2.01 -11.78 9.96
N MET A 156 -2.07 -12.95 10.60
CA MET A 156 -3.29 -13.76 10.66
C MET A 156 -4.40 -13.08 11.47
N GLU A 157 -4.10 -12.57 12.67
CA GLU A 157 -5.09 -11.88 13.50
C GLU A 157 -5.63 -10.64 12.78
N ARG A 158 -4.75 -9.86 12.15
CA ARG A 158 -5.14 -8.67 11.40
C ARG A 158 -5.98 -9.02 10.18
N ALA A 159 -5.60 -10.06 9.42
CA ALA A 159 -6.37 -10.54 8.28
C ALA A 159 -7.80 -10.92 8.69
N PHE A 160 -7.94 -11.65 9.80
CA PHE A 160 -9.24 -12.06 10.33
C PHE A 160 -10.08 -10.88 10.81
N GLN A 161 -9.46 -9.89 11.47
CA GLN A 161 -10.14 -8.67 11.88
C GLN A 161 -10.70 -7.89 10.68
N LEU A 162 -9.93 -7.77 9.60
CA LEU A 162 -10.34 -7.10 8.37
C LEU A 162 -11.49 -7.85 7.67
N LEU A 163 -11.42 -9.19 7.59
CA LEU A 163 -12.49 -10.02 7.01
C LEU A 163 -13.82 -9.89 7.77
N LYS A 164 -13.77 -9.66 9.09
CA LYS A 164 -14.95 -9.45 9.93
C LYS A 164 -15.46 -8.01 9.95
N SER A 165 -14.70 -7.05 9.40
CA SER A 165 -15.06 -5.65 9.41
C SER A 165 -16.23 -5.34 8.45
N ALA A 166 -16.93 -4.24 8.68
CA ALA A 166 -18.01 -3.78 7.81
C ALA A 166 -17.54 -3.51 6.37
N GLY A 167 -16.25 -3.19 6.15
CA GLY A 167 -15.70 -2.98 4.81
C GLY A 167 -15.68 -4.24 3.94
N SER A 168 -15.74 -5.42 4.55
CA SER A 168 -15.82 -6.72 3.89
C SER A 168 -17.26 -7.15 3.55
N TRP A 169 -18.27 -6.39 3.97
CA TRP A 169 -19.67 -6.73 3.76
C TRP A 169 -20.16 -6.21 2.40
N SER A 170 -21.08 -6.95 1.79
CA SER A 170 -21.66 -6.59 0.50
C SER A 170 -23.13 -7.01 0.48
N ASP A 171 -24.00 -6.12 0.00
CA ASP A 171 -25.42 -6.41 -0.24
C ASP A 171 -25.65 -7.12 -1.58
N GLN A 172 -24.58 -7.33 -2.37
CA GLN A 172 -24.59 -8.04 -3.63
C GLN A 172 -23.62 -9.23 -3.61
N PRO A 173 -23.84 -10.27 -4.44
CA PRO A 173 -22.88 -11.36 -4.61
C PRO A 173 -21.49 -10.84 -4.98
N PHE A 174 -20.47 -11.47 -4.42
CA PHE A 174 -19.08 -11.14 -4.74
C PHE A 174 -18.75 -11.41 -6.21
N ASN A 175 -18.03 -10.49 -6.83
CA ASN A 175 -17.50 -10.69 -8.18
C ASN A 175 -16.40 -11.76 -8.21
N GLU A 176 -16.06 -12.23 -9.41
CA GLU A 176 -15.06 -13.29 -9.61
C GLU A 176 -13.71 -12.97 -8.96
N LEU A 177 -13.27 -11.71 -9.03
CA LEU A 177 -12.04 -11.24 -8.42
C LEU A 177 -12.05 -11.42 -6.89
N SER A 178 -13.14 -11.01 -6.25
CA SER A 178 -13.32 -11.16 -4.80
C SER A 178 -13.36 -12.63 -4.40
N SER A 179 -14.10 -13.46 -5.15
CA SER A 179 -14.14 -14.91 -4.95
C SER A 179 -12.77 -15.55 -5.10
N ASN A 180 -11.96 -15.11 -6.06
CA ASN A 180 -10.60 -15.60 -6.24
C ASN A 180 -9.69 -15.25 -5.06
N ILE A 181 -9.74 -14.00 -4.58
CA ILE A 181 -8.96 -13.56 -3.42
C ILE A 181 -9.38 -14.35 -2.17
N LEU A 182 -10.68 -14.52 -1.94
CA LEU A 182 -11.20 -15.34 -0.83
C LEU A 182 -10.76 -16.81 -0.95
N GLY A 183 -10.72 -17.36 -2.15
CA GLY A 183 -10.18 -18.69 -2.41
C GLY A 183 -8.69 -18.82 -2.06
N GLN A 184 -7.89 -17.80 -2.36
CA GLN A 184 -6.48 -17.75 -1.93
C GLN A 184 -6.37 -17.72 -0.40
N ILE A 185 -7.17 -16.91 0.29
CA ILE A 185 -7.22 -16.89 1.76
C ILE A 185 -7.60 -18.26 2.32
N ALA A 186 -8.63 -18.90 1.77
CA ALA A 186 -9.07 -20.23 2.19
C ALA A 186 -7.95 -21.27 2.04
N SER A 187 -7.15 -21.19 0.96
CA SER A 187 -6.05 -22.13 0.70
C SER A 187 -4.88 -22.06 1.70
N ILE A 188 -4.70 -20.92 2.37
CA ILE A 188 -3.66 -20.70 3.39
C ILE A 188 -4.21 -20.76 4.82
N SER A 189 -5.53 -20.93 4.97
CA SER A 189 -6.18 -20.99 6.27
C SER A 189 -5.96 -22.36 6.92
N PRO A 190 -5.78 -22.43 8.25
CA PRO A 190 -5.70 -23.71 8.95
C PRO A 190 -6.95 -24.57 8.70
N ILE A 191 -6.75 -25.85 8.42
CA ILE A 191 -7.85 -26.81 8.32
C ILE A 191 -8.27 -27.16 9.75
N VAL A 192 -9.52 -26.85 10.09
CA VAL A 192 -10.12 -27.29 11.35
C VAL A 192 -10.69 -28.68 11.11
N ASN A 193 -10.03 -29.69 11.68
CA ASN A 193 -10.55 -31.07 11.74
C ASN A 193 -11.51 -31.25 12.92
#